data_AF-A0A0M2HFW4-F1
#
_entry.id   AF-A0A0M2HFW4-F1
#
_cell.length_a   1.000
_cell.length_b   1.000
_cell.length_c   1.000
_cell.angle_alpha   90.00
_cell.angle_beta   90.00
_cell.angle_gamma   90.00
#
_symmetry.space_group_name_H-M   'P 1'
#
loop_
_entity.id
_entity.type
_entity.pdbx_description
1 polymer ?
#
loop_
_entity_poly.entity_id
_entity_poly.type
_entity_poly.pdbx_seq_one_letter_code
_entity_poly.pdbx_strand_id
1 'polypeptide(L)' 'MTKQIASLERLRNSRDGNPTWRVEFTDGTVATTAKDAAVGNAIDNSEYQGVPLEVTFDGDGAIRSVEVAEVSG' A
#
# COMPACT_ATOMS: atom_id res chain seq x y z
N MET A 1 6.28 5.51 7.79
CA MET A 1 7.68 5.31 7.32
C MET A 1 7.73 5.45 5.82
N THR A 2 8.78 6.06 5.25
CA THR A 2 8.87 6.25 3.79
C THR A 2 9.26 4.95 3.09
N LYS A 3 8.47 4.53 2.09
CA LYS A 3 8.73 3.36 1.24
C LYS A 3 8.33 3.65 -0.20
N GLN A 4 8.93 2.96 -1.16
CA GLN A 4 8.51 3.04 -2.56
C GLN A 4 8.02 1.67 -3.02
N ILE A 5 6.92 1.65 -3.77
CA ILE A 5 6.33 0.42 -4.29
C ILE A 5 7.19 -0.12 -5.44
N ALA A 6 7.58 -1.38 -5.34
CA ALA A 6 8.25 -2.13 -6.40
C ALA A 6 7.25 -2.95 -7.22
N SER A 7 6.31 -3.63 -6.56
CA SER A 7 5.28 -4.44 -7.23
C SER A 7 3.96 -4.46 -6.44
N LEU A 8 2.86 -4.64 -7.18
CA LEU A 8 1.50 -4.74 -6.66
C LEU A 8 0.81 -5.96 -7.26
N GLU A 9 0.23 -6.78 -6.40
CA GLU A 9 -0.58 -7.93 -6.79
C GLU A 9 -1.96 -7.84 -6.13
N ARG A 10 -3.01 -7.75 -6.94
CA ARG A 10 -4.39 -7.80 -6.45
C ARG A 10 -4.75 -9.22 -6.03
N LEU A 11 -4.99 -9.42 -4.75
CA LEU A 11 -5.40 -10.71 -4.18
C LEU A 11 -6.89 -10.97 -4.48
N ARG A 12 -7.23 -12.24 -4.69
CA ARG A 12 -8.61 -12.67 -5.02
C ARG A 12 -9.60 -12.56 -3.85
N ASN A 13 -9.12 -12.32 -2.62
CA ASN A 13 -9.96 -12.16 -1.44
C ASN A 13 -10.53 -10.74 -1.36
N SER A 14 -11.60 -10.48 -2.12
CA SER A 14 -12.49 -9.34 -1.86
C SER A 14 -13.69 -9.84 -1.04
N ARG A 15 -13.69 -9.60 0.27
CA ARG A 15 -14.93 -9.71 1.07
C ARG A 15 -15.55 -8.30 1.08
N ASP A 16 -16.85 -8.21 0.81
CA ASP A 16 -17.60 -6.95 0.82
C ASP A 16 -17.22 -5.91 -0.26
N GLY A 17 -16.55 -6.36 -1.34
CA GLY A 17 -16.26 -5.54 -2.53
C GLY A 17 -14.97 -4.73 -2.48
N ASN A 18 -14.32 -4.64 -1.32
CA ASN A 18 -13.02 -3.99 -1.16
C ASN A 18 -11.91 -4.96 -1.57
N PRO A 19 -11.05 -4.62 -2.56
CA PRO A 19 -9.98 -5.51 -2.94
C PRO A 19 -8.85 -5.46 -1.89
N THR A 20 -8.03 -6.50 -1.85
CA THR A 20 -6.82 -6.55 -1.01
C THR A 20 -5.62 -6.69 -1.94
N TRP A 21 -4.54 -5.96 -1.69
CA TRP A 21 -3.31 -6.03 -2.47
C TRP A 21 -2.16 -6.58 -1.64
N ARG A 22 -1.32 -7.41 -2.25
CA ARG A 22 0.03 -7.70 -1.79
C ARG A 22 0.96 -6.66 -2.40
N VAL A 23 1.68 -5.95 -1.54
CA VAL A 23 2.55 -4.83 -1.88
C VAL A 23 3.97 -5.24 -1.54
N GLU A 24 4.83 -5.19 -2.55
CA GLU A 24 6.27 -5.34 -2.38
C GLU A 24 6.92 -3.96 -2.51
N PHE A 25 7.75 -3.62 -1.54
CA PHE A 25 8.49 -2.37 -1.51
C PHE A 25 9.92 -2.57 -2.04
N THR A 26 10.55 -1.49 -2.49
CA THR A 26 11.92 -1.52 -3.04
C THR A 26 12.99 -1.95 -2.04
N ASP A 27 12.70 -1.87 -0.74
CA ASP A 27 13.56 -2.37 0.33
C ASP A 27 13.39 -3.88 0.63
N GLY A 28 12.56 -4.58 -0.15
CA GLY A 28 12.25 -6.00 0.03
C GLY A 28 11.16 -6.29 1.06
N THR A 29 10.60 -5.28 1.72
CA THR A 29 9.44 -5.45 2.61
C THR A 29 8.24 -5.90 1.79
N VAL A 30 7.50 -6.90 2.29
CA VAL A 30 6.24 -7.33 1.71
C VAL A 30 5.14 -7.23 2.76
N ALA A 31 4.02 -6.61 2.39
CA ALA A 31 2.86 -6.52 3.24
C ALA A 31 1.57 -6.59 2.42
N THR A 32 0.45 -6.82 3.09
CA THR A 32 -0.88 -6.77 2.48
C THR A 32 -1.62 -5.52 2.94
N THR A 33 -2.48 -4.94 2.10
CA THR A 33 -3.38 -3.87 2.55
C THR A 33 -4.36 -4.40 3.60
N ALA A 34 -4.66 -3.59 4.61
CA ALA A 34 -5.66 -3.92 5.61
C ALA A 34 -7.03 -4.09 4.93
N LYS A 35 -7.83 -5.03 5.45
CA LYS A 35 -9.20 -5.25 4.99
C LYS A 35 -10.04 -4.02 5.33
N ASP A 36 -10.90 -3.60 4.41
CA ASP A 36 -11.80 -2.43 4.55
C ASP A 36 -11.13 -1.06 4.70
N ALA A 37 -9.81 -0.98 4.58
CA ALA A 37 -9.12 0.28 4.44
C ALA A 37 -9.25 0.75 2.98
N ALA A 38 -9.75 1.97 2.76
CA ALA A 38 -9.81 2.61 1.44
C ALA A 38 -8.45 2.67 0.70
N VAL A 39 -7.38 2.33 1.41
CA VAL A 39 -6.00 2.09 0.96
C VAL A 39 -5.90 1.21 -0.27
N GLY A 40 -6.74 0.19 -0.38
CA GLY A 40 -6.63 -0.76 -1.48
C GLY A 40 -6.76 -0.09 -2.86
N ASN A 41 -7.89 0.58 -3.12
CA ASN A 41 -8.07 1.31 -4.38
C ASN A 41 -7.13 2.51 -4.49
N ALA A 42 -6.77 3.11 -3.36
CA ALA A 42 -5.80 4.20 -3.34
C ALA A 42 -4.47 3.71 -3.93
N ILE A 43 -3.89 2.60 -3.45
CA ILE A 43 -2.57 2.12 -3.85
C ILE A 43 -2.46 1.69 -5.33
N ASP A 44 -3.60 1.36 -5.94
CA ASP A 44 -3.69 1.03 -7.37
C ASP A 44 -3.60 2.29 -8.27
N ASN A 45 -3.73 3.50 -7.68
CA ASN A 45 -3.65 4.78 -8.39
C ASN A 45 -2.19 5.10 -8.81
N SER A 46 -2.06 5.66 -10.01
CA SER A 46 -0.75 6.00 -10.60
C SER A 46 0.03 7.02 -9.78
N GLU A 47 -0.64 7.89 -9.01
CA GLU A 47 0.02 8.89 -8.17
C GLU A 47 0.91 8.28 -7.07
N TYR A 48 0.65 7.04 -6.67
CA TYR A 48 1.46 6.34 -5.66
C TYR A 48 2.49 5.38 -6.27
N GLN A 49 2.44 5.15 -7.58
CA GLN A 49 3.39 4.28 -8.26
C GLN A 49 4.69 5.05 -8.56
N GLY A 50 5.83 4.45 -8.20
CA GLY A 50 7.14 5.02 -8.50
C GLY A 50 7.53 6.24 -7.66
N VAL A 51 6.72 6.66 -6.69
CA VAL A 51 7.04 7.75 -5.75
C VAL A 51 7.32 7.24 -4.33
N PRO A 52 8.02 8.01 -3.49
CA PRO A 52 8.13 7.70 -2.07
C PRO A 52 6.79 7.92 -1.37
N LEU A 53 6.38 6.97 -0.54
CA LEU A 53 5.12 6.96 0.19
C LEU A 53 5.36 6.86 1.68
N GLU A 54 4.63 7.62 2.48
CA GLU A 54 4.50 7.36 3.91
C GLU A 54 3.49 6.23 4.13
N VAL A 55 4.01 5.09 4.58
CA VAL A 55 3.23 3.89 4.85
C VAL A 55 3.08 3.70 6.35
N THR A 56 1.84 3.48 6.79
CA THR A 56 1.49 3.09 8.16
C THR A 56 0.98 1.66 8.18
N PHE A 57 1.48 0.86 9.10
CA PHE A 57 1.06 -0.52 9.31
C PHE A 57 0.17 -0.61 10.56
N ASP A 58 -0.78 -1.55 10.56
CA ASP A 58 -1.52 -1.91 11.76
C ASP A 58 -0.71 -2.86 12.67
N GLY A 59 -1.31 -3.27 13.79
CA GLY A 59 -0.67 -4.18 14.75
C GLY A 59 -0.43 -5.59 14.23
N ASP A 60 -1.08 -5.99 13.13
CA ASP A 60 -0.93 -7.28 12.47
C ASP A 60 0.08 -7.21 11.30
N GLY A 61 0.62 -6.02 11.01
CA GLY A 61 1.59 -5.78 9.94
C GLY A 61 0.96 -5.55 8.56
N ALA A 62 -0.35 -5.31 8.47
CA ALA A 62 -1.02 -4.92 7.23
C ALA A 62 -1.01 -3.40 7.04
N ILE A 63 -1.03 -2.94 5.78
CA ILE A 63 -0.96 -1.52 5.45
C ILE A 63 -2.31 -0.86 5.75
N ARG A 64 -2.30 0.08 6.70
CA ARG A 64 -3.47 0.81 7.18
C ARG A 64 -3.68 2.16 6.49
N SER A 65 -2.61 2.83 6.08
CA SER A 65 -2.67 4.06 5.28
C SER A 65 -1.43 4.21 4.40
N VAL A 66 -1.61 4.92 3.28
CA VAL A 66 -0.56 5.35 2.35
C VAL A 66 -0.79 6.81 1.97
N GLU A 67 0.28 7.61 1.99
CA GLU A 67 0.26 9.02 1.58
C GLU A 67 1.53 9.28 0.75
N VAL A 68 1.50 10.20 -0.22
CA VAL A 68 2.74 10.60 -0.92
C VAL A 68 3.63 11.29 0.12
N ALA A 69 4.86 10.81 0.28
CA ALA A 69 5.80 11.50 1.15
C ALA A 69 6.16 12.85 0.53
N GLU A 70 6.03 13.92 1.30
CA GLU A 70 6.47 15.23 0.83
C GLU A 70 7.98 15.18 0.54
N VAL A 71 8.33 15.31 -0.74
CA VAL A 71 9.72 15.46 -1.14
C VAL A 71 10.05 16.93 -0.94
N SER A 72 10.59 17.29 0.22
CA SER A 72 11.14 18.63 0.45
C SER A 72 12.31 18.83 -0.52
N GLY A 73 12.08 19.60 -1.59
CA GLY A 73 13.10 20.03 -2.55
C GLY A 73 13.95 21.17 -2.03
#